data_AF-A0A351TCE1-F1
#
_entry.id   AF-A0A351TCE1-F1
#
_cell.length_a   1.000
_cell.length_b   1.000
_cell.length_c   1.000
_cell.angle_alpha   90.00
_cell.angle_beta   90.00
_cell.angle_gamma   90.00
#
_symmetry.space_group_name_H-M   'P 1'
#
loop_
_entity.id
_entity.type
_entity.pdbx_description
1 polymer ?
#
loop_
_entity_poly.entity_id
_entity_poly.type
_entity_poly.pdbx_seq_one_letter_code
_entity_poly.pdbx_strand_id
1 'polypeptide(L)'
;MSLYELTQAYNIFANDGKLCLTKYLKNAPLKCENIIEKKYTDDINYILSNRYFKLAGYPINSALDFADKKVFVKTGTSRNYRDNWTIGYTDNYII
;
A
#
# COMPACT_ATOMS: atom_id res chain seq x y z
N MET A 1 8.53 13.00 -5.30
CA MET A 1 8.28 12.12 -4.15
C MET A 1 9.19 10.93 -4.27
N SER A 2 9.97 10.64 -3.23
CA SER A 2 10.83 9.47 -3.15
C SER A 2 10.02 8.20 -2.85
N LEU A 3 10.60 7.03 -3.08
CA LEU A 3 9.98 5.75 -2.69
C LEU A 3 9.70 5.73 -1.18
N TYR A 4 10.61 6.27 -0.36
CA TYR A 4 10.44 6.35 1.09
C TYR A 4 9.19 7.15 1.50
N GLU A 5 8.99 8.32 0.89
CA GLU A 5 7.80 9.14 1.15
C GLU A 5 6.52 8.42 0.70
N LEU A 6 6.56 7.74 -0.45
CA LEU A 6 5.44 6.95 -0.97
C LEU A 6 5.09 5.80 -0.01
N THR A 7 6.10 5.03 0.45
CA THR A 7 5.91 3.94 1.41
C THR A 7 5.31 4.44 2.72
N GLN A 8 5.81 5.55 3.25
CA GLN A 8 5.23 6.15 4.46
C GLN A 8 3.78 6.57 4.25
N ALA A 9 3.46 7.22 3.12
CA ALA A 9 2.09 7.65 2.83
C ALA A 9 1.12 6.47 2.74
N TYR A 10 1.50 5.37 2.09
CA TYR A 10 0.63 4.19 1.94
C TYR A 10 0.46 3.38 3.22
N ASN A 11 1.33 3.57 4.22
CA ASN A 11 1.19 2.90 5.51
C ASN A 11 -0.12 3.27 6.23
N ILE A 12 -0.74 4.40 5.86
CA ILE A 12 -2.03 4.83 6.41
C ILE A 12 -3.14 3.79 6.18
N PHE A 13 -3.11 3.11 5.02
CA PHE A 13 -4.11 2.11 4.65
C PHE A 13 -3.90 0.79 5.38
N ALA A 14 -2.65 0.45 5.69
CA ALA A 14 -2.30 -0.70 6.51
C ALA A 14 -2.61 -0.49 8.00
N ASN A 15 -2.75 0.76 8.45
CA ASN A 15 -2.90 1.13 9.86
C ASN A 15 -4.25 1.80 10.18
N ASP A 16 -5.34 1.41 9.50
CA ASP A 16 -6.71 1.86 9.79
C ASP A 16 -6.88 3.39 9.83
N GLY A 17 -6.11 4.10 9.00
CA GLY A 17 -6.17 5.55 8.89
C GLY A 17 -5.17 6.32 9.75
N LYS A 18 -4.30 5.60 10.48
CA LYS A 18 -3.18 6.17 11.22
C LYS A 18 -1.94 6.24 10.34
N LEU A 19 -1.44 7.45 10.10
CA LEU A 19 -0.14 7.63 9.46
C LEU A 19 0.95 7.47 10.52
N CYS A 20 1.75 6.41 10.42
CA CYS A 20 2.85 6.15 11.34
C CYS A 20 4.20 6.33 10.65
N LEU A 21 5.01 7.28 11.11
CA LEU A 21 6.32 7.52 10.51
C LEU A 21 7.28 6.37 10.78
N THR A 22 8.07 6.02 9.75
CA THR A 22 9.04 4.93 9.84
C THR A 22 10.12 5.27 10.85
N LYS A 23 10.40 4.33 11.76
CA LYS A 23 11.54 4.41 12.68
C LYS A 23 12.66 3.49 12.22
N TYR A 24 13.87 4.01 12.25
CA TYR A 24 15.08 3.24 11.94
C TYR A 24 15.73 2.67 13.21
N LEU A 25 15.63 3.41 14.31
CA LEU A 25 16.17 3.01 15.60
C LEU A 25 15.09 2.26 16.39
N LYS A 26 15.45 1.08 16.90
CA LYS A 26 14.55 0.21 17.67
C LYS A 26 13.85 0.95 18.81
N ASN A 27 14.60 1.79 19.53
CA ASN A 27 14.18 2.50 20.73
C ASN A 27 13.60 3.90 20.46
N ALA A 28 13.54 4.35 19.21
CA ALA A 28 12.91 5.64 18.90
C ALA A 28 11.39 5.55 19.09
N PRO A 29 10.75 6.63 19.59
CA PRO A 29 9.30 6.67 19.72
C PRO A 29 8.65 6.59 18.33
N LEU A 30 7.59 5.78 18.23
CA LEU A 30 6.77 5.73 17.03
C LEU A 30 5.87 6.96 17.00
N LYS A 31 5.96 7.77 15.93
CA LYS A 31 5.10 8.92 15.73
C LYS A 31 3.95 8.51 14.81
N CYS A 32 2.74 8.47 15.36
CA CYS A 32 1.52 8.17 14.61
C CYS A 32 0.49 9.27 14.79
N GLU A 33 -0.25 9.56 13.72
CA GLU A 33 -1.33 10.53 13.71
C GLU A 33 -2.58 9.92 13.05
N ASN A 34 -3.76 10.13 13.64
CA ASN A 34 -5.02 9.74 13.02
C ASN A 34 -5.38 10.80 11.96
N ILE A 35 -5.35 10.42 10.68
CA ILE A 35 -5.61 11.36 9.58
C ILE A 35 -6.94 11.08 8.91
N ILE A 36 -7.31 9.81 8.74
CA ILE A 36 -8.54 9.41 8.05
C ILE A 36 -9.34 8.41 8.89
N GLU A 37 -10.67 8.43 8.75
CA GLU A 37 -11.54 7.45 9.39
C GLU A 37 -11.34 6.06 8.77
N LYS A 38 -11.39 5.02 9.61
CA LYS A 38 -11.21 3.62 9.21
C LYS A 38 -12.13 3.18 8.06
N LYS A 39 -13.36 3.69 7.98
CA LYS A 39 -14.30 3.33 6.91
C LYS A 39 -13.72 3.60 5.51
N TYR A 40 -12.97 4.70 5.35
CA TYR A 40 -12.36 5.05 4.06
C TYR A 40 -11.14 4.18 3.76
N THR A 41 -10.35 3.80 4.77
CA THR A 41 -9.28 2.81 4.55
C THR A 41 -9.83 1.45 4.21
N ASP A 42 -10.94 1.04 4.82
CA ASP A 42 -11.60 -0.24 4.53
C ASP A 42 -12.07 -0.32 3.08
N ASP A 43 -12.65 0.76 2.55
CA ASP A 43 -13.06 0.85 1.14
C ASP A 43 -11.87 0.72 0.18
N ILE A 44 -10.77 1.45 0.45
CA ILE A 44 -9.55 1.37 -0.34
C ILE A 44 -8.92 -0.02 -0.25
N ASN A 45 -8.87 -0.61 0.94
CA ASN A 45 -8.36 -1.95 1.18
C ASN A 45 -9.19 -3.00 0.43
N TYR A 46 -10.52 -2.84 0.40
CA TYR A 46 -11.39 -3.72 -0.38
C TYR A 46 -11.06 -3.64 -1.88
N ILE A 47 -10.90 -2.43 -2.41
CA ILE A 47 -10.52 -2.23 -3.82
C ILE A 47 -9.14 -2.84 -4.12
N LEU A 48 -8.15 -2.55 -3.28
CA LEU A 48 -6.76 -2.92 -3.52
C LEU A 48 -6.44 -4.39 -3.21
N SER A 49 -7.28 -5.13 -2.50
CA SER A 49 -7.09 -6.57 -2.24
C SER A 49 -7.90 -7.47 -3.17
N ASN A 50 -9.03 -6.99 -3.72
CA ASN A 50 -9.86 -7.80 -4.59
C ASN A 50 -9.17 -8.02 -5.96
N ARG A 51 -8.77 -9.26 -6.23
CA ARG A 51 -8.04 -9.63 -7.47
C ARG A 51 -8.81 -9.34 -8.76
N TYR A 52 -10.14 -9.38 -8.75
CA TYR A 52 -10.94 -9.14 -9.95
C TYR A 52 -10.95 -7.68 -10.37
N PHE A 53 -10.83 -6.75 -9.41
CA PHE A 53 -10.78 -5.31 -9.71
C PHE A 53 -9.46 -4.88 -10.35
N LYS A 54 -8.43 -5.75 -10.32
CA LYS A 54 -7.07 -5.45 -10.79
C LYS A 54 -6.80 -5.94 -12.20
N LEU A 55 -7.74 -6.68 -12.79
CA LEU A 55 -7.62 -7.32 -14.10
C LEU A 55 -7.26 -6.35 -15.24
N ALA A 56 -7.69 -5.09 -15.14
CA ALA A 56 -7.36 -4.06 -16.12
C ALA A 56 -5.88 -3.65 -16.11
N GLY A 57 -5.18 -3.85 -14.99
CA GLY A 57 -3.77 -3.53 -14.83
C GLY A 57 -2.84 -4.74 -14.96
N TYR A 58 -3.25 -5.89 -14.42
CA TYR A 58 -2.48 -7.13 -14.50
C TYR A 58 -3.39 -8.37 -14.38
N PRO A 59 -3.02 -9.49 -15.04
CA PRO A 59 -3.84 -10.69 -15.08
C PRO A 59 -3.77 -11.48 -13.77
N ILE A 60 -4.76 -12.36 -13.61
CA ILE A 60 -4.73 -13.45 -12.62
C ILE A 60 -3.50 -14.34 -12.88
N ASN A 61 -2.88 -14.85 -11.81
CA ASN A 61 -1.64 -15.62 -11.77
C ASN A 61 -0.39 -14.86 -12.24
N SER A 62 -0.45 -13.52 -12.29
CA SER A 62 0.75 -12.70 -12.42
C SER A 62 1.55 -12.64 -11.12
N ALA A 63 2.77 -12.09 -11.16
CA ALA A 63 3.60 -11.87 -9.97
C ALA A 63 2.95 -10.93 -8.92
N LEU A 64 1.86 -10.23 -9.28
CA LEU A 64 1.12 -9.32 -8.40
C LEU A 64 -0.24 -9.89 -7.96
N ASP A 65 -0.55 -11.14 -8.32
CA ASP A 65 -1.78 -11.83 -7.92
C ASP A 65 -1.45 -12.97 -6.94
N PHE A 66 -1.91 -12.80 -5.70
CA PHE A 66 -1.62 -13.70 -4.60
C PHE A 66 -2.90 -14.47 -4.25
N ALA A 67 -2.97 -15.74 -4.64
CA ALA A 67 -4.18 -16.54 -4.44
C ALA A 67 -4.40 -16.94 -2.97
N ASP A 68 -3.33 -17.07 -2.20
CA ASP A 68 -3.29 -17.58 -0.83
C ASP A 68 -3.10 -16.47 0.22
N LYS A 69 -2.94 -15.21 -0.21
CA LYS A 69 -2.63 -14.08 0.68
C LYS A 69 -3.46 -12.86 0.33
N LYS A 70 -3.98 -12.18 1.36
CA LYS A 70 -4.60 -10.87 1.20
C LYS A 70 -3.50 -9.82 1.02
N VAL A 71 -3.15 -9.53 -0.24
CA VAL A 71 -2.17 -8.51 -0.57
C VAL A 71 -2.86 -7.33 -1.25
N PHE A 72 -2.64 -6.15 -0.68
CA PHE A 72 -3.07 -4.88 -1.22
C PHE A 72 -2.00 -4.38 -2.17
N VAL A 73 -2.32 -4.10 -3.44
CA VAL A 73 -1.30 -3.72 -4.43
C VAL A 73 -1.78 -2.55 -5.28
N LYS A 74 -0.90 -1.56 -5.47
CA LYS A 74 -1.09 -0.48 -6.43
C LYS A 74 0.17 -0.29 -7.27
N THR A 75 -0.04 -0.04 -8.56
CA THR A 75 1.01 0.34 -9.51
C THR A 75 0.83 1.77 -9.99
N GLY A 76 1.90 2.39 -10.47
CA GLY A 76 1.82 3.66 -11.18
C GLY A 76 2.94 3.79 -12.21
N THR A 77 2.57 4.27 -13.38
CA THR A 77 3.50 4.51 -14.49
C THR A 77 3.31 5.94 -14.95
N SER A 78 4.39 6.72 -15.00
CA SER A 78 4.31 8.10 -15.48
C SER A 78 4.03 8.13 -16.98
N ARG A 79 3.56 9.27 -17.48
CA ARG A 79 3.54 9.52 -18.94
C ARG A 79 4.93 9.29 -19.52
N ASN A 80 4.98 8.66 -20.70
CA ASN A 80 6.20 8.29 -21.42
C ASN A 80 7.17 7.41 -20.61
N TYR A 81 6.68 6.63 -19.64
CA TYR A 81 7.44 5.57 -18.95
C TYR A 81 8.71 6.04 -18.24
N ARG A 82 8.79 7.31 -17.84
CA ARG A 82 9.96 7.83 -17.12
C ARG A 82 10.11 7.19 -15.74
N ASP A 83 8.98 6.95 -15.08
CA ASP A 83 8.92 6.33 -13.77
C ASP A 83 7.91 5.18 -13.76
N ASN A 84 8.26 4.09 -13.10
CA ASN A 84 7.36 2.98 -12.79
C ASN A 84 7.56 2.57 -11.34
N TRP A 85 6.46 2.37 -10.62
CA TRP A 85 6.51 1.93 -9.24
C TRP A 85 5.38 0.95 -8.95
N THR A 86 5.61 0.10 -7.97
CA THR A 86 4.62 -0.79 -7.38
C THR A 86 4.76 -0.66 -5.88
N ILE A 87 3.63 -0.62 -5.18
CA ILE A 87 3.58 -0.71 -3.73
C ILE A 87 2.63 -1.84 -3.35
N GLY A 88 3.07 -2.64 -2.40
CA GLY A 88 2.31 -3.77 -1.88
C GLY A 88 2.33 -3.79 -0.36
N TYR A 89 1.22 -4.14 0.28
CA TYR A 89 1.22 -4.38 1.71
C TYR A 89 0.30 -5.54 2.13
N THR A 90 0.55 -5.99 3.35
CA THR A 90 -0.26 -6.90 4.15
C THR A 90 -0.39 -6.29 5.54
N ASP A 91 -1.01 -7.00 6.47
CA ASP A 91 -1.09 -6.57 7.87
C ASP A 91 0.28 -6.45 8.56
N ASN A 92 1.34 -7.06 7.98
CA ASN A 92 2.67 -7.13 8.60
C ASN A 92 3.79 -6.43 7.82
N TYR A 93 3.61 -6.22 6.52
CA TYR A 93 4.69 -5.76 5.63
C TYR A 93 4.16 -4.71 4.65
N ILE A 94 5.02 -3.75 4.31
CA ILE A 94 4.87 -2.85 3.17
C ILE A 94 6.16 -2.89 2.35
N ILE A 95 6.03 -3.00 1.02
CA ILE A 95 7.12 -3.15 0.05
C ILE A 95 6.88 -2.16 -1.08
#